data_AF-A0A1B9M860-F1
#
_entry.id   AF-A0A1B9M860-F1
#
_cell.length_a   1.000
_cell.length_b   1.000
_cell.length_c   1.000
_cell.angle_alpha   90.00
_cell.angle_beta   90.00
_cell.angle_gamma   90.00
#
_symmetry.space_group_name_H-M   'P 1'
#
loop_
_entity.id
_entity.type
_entity.pdbx_description
1 polymer ?
#
loop_
_entity_poly.entity_id
_entity_poly.type
_entity_poly.pdbx_seq_one_letter_code
_entity_poly.pdbx_strand_id
1 'polypeptide(L)'
;MNKYTYTNMRSELSDILDKLRSGESVIITQKGKPDVILQGSSISQINDNIHKEESLFVDLHKTCECEKTSATSSAQSLAVSLPLNAEVIKLMQSHAFKQLRNVVELPGFKQATKTIKEIQKSKSSLSPEFLEALILTQKKHAEVIKKLEDK
;
A
#
# COMPACT_ATOMS: atom_id res chain seq x y z
N MET A 1 11.25 32.58 1.12
CA MET A 1 12.05 31.50 0.50
C MET A 1 13.52 31.80 0.70
N ASN A 2 14.08 31.22 1.75
CA ASN A 2 15.44 31.50 2.19
C ASN A 2 16.43 30.53 1.54
N LYS A 3 17.65 31.02 1.26
CA LYS A 3 18.70 30.25 0.59
C LYS A 3 19.85 30.01 1.54
N TYR A 4 20.23 28.74 1.66
CA TYR A 4 21.32 28.28 2.51
C TYR A 4 22.36 27.55 1.67
N THR A 5 23.63 27.72 2.00
CA THR A 5 24.69 26.89 1.43
C THR A 5 24.80 25.60 2.23
N TYR A 6 25.15 24.50 1.57
CA TYR A 6 25.31 23.18 2.17
C TYR A 6 26.22 23.19 3.42
N THR A 7 27.25 24.04 3.42
CA THR A 7 28.17 24.20 4.56
C THR A 7 27.51 24.88 5.75
N ASN A 8 26.66 25.89 5.52
CA ASN A 8 25.98 26.66 6.56
C ASN A 8 24.69 25.98 7.04
N MET A 9 24.19 24.99 6.31
CA MET A 9 23.00 24.25 6.69
C MET A 9 23.13 23.64 8.08
N ARG A 10 24.33 23.14 8.45
CA ARG A 10 24.53 22.51 9.75
C ARG A 10 24.41 23.49 10.92
N SER A 11 24.91 24.72 10.75
CA SER A 11 24.82 25.76 11.78
C SER A 11 23.43 26.39 11.86
N GLU A 12 22.72 26.45 10.73
CA GLU A 12 21.40 27.09 10.62
C GLU A 12 20.26 26.05 10.56
N LEU A 13 20.54 24.80 10.93
CA LEU A 13 19.62 23.66 10.77
C LEU A 13 18.33 23.85 11.58
N SER A 14 18.44 24.40 12.79
CA SER A 14 17.29 24.69 13.65
C SER A 14 16.33 25.67 12.97
N ASP A 15 16.86 26.80 12.49
CA ASP A 15 16.08 27.83 11.80
C ASP A 15 15.44 27.29 10.51
N ILE A 16 16.17 26.44 9.77
CA ILE A 16 15.66 25.78 8.56
C ILE A 16 14.48 24.87 8.92
N LEU A 17 14.61 24.05 9.97
CA LEU A 17 13.56 23.13 10.39
C LEU A 17 12.33 23.88 10.93
N ASP A 18 12.52 24.98 11.66
CA ASP A 18 11.41 25.79 12.16
C ASP A 18 10.64 26.46 11.00
N LYS A 19 11.35 26.92 9.96
CA LYS A 19 10.73 27.43 8.72
C LYS A 19 9.96 26.35 7.97
N LEU A 20 10.52 25.15 7.86
CA LEU A 20 9.81 24.02 7.25
C LEU A 20 8.58 23.63 8.08
N ARG A 21 8.65 23.72 9.42
CA ARG A 21 7.49 23.47 10.30
C ARG A 21 6.40 24.53 10.11
N SER A 22 6.75 25.79 9.86
CA SER A 22 5.78 26.84 9.55
C SER A 22 5.20 26.73 8.13
N GLY A 23 5.66 25.78 7.32
CA GLY A 23 5.21 25.61 5.93
C GLY A 23 5.97 26.50 4.93
N GLU A 24 7.08 27.12 5.33
CA GLU A 24 7.92 27.89 4.41
C GLU A 24 8.80 26.95 3.58
N SER A 25 9.15 27.37 2.37
CA SER A 25 10.11 26.70 1.51
C SER A 25 11.52 27.27 1.66
N VAL A 26 12.50 26.36 1.63
CA VAL A 26 13.92 26.67 1.83
C VAL A 26 14.73 26.06 0.68
N ILE A 27 15.71 26.80 0.16
CA ILE A 27 16.60 26.34 -0.90
C ILE A 27 17.97 26.04 -0.31
N ILE A 28 18.49 24.85 -0.59
CA ILE A 28 19.83 24.42 -0.22
C ILE A 28 20.69 24.33 -1.48
N THR A 29 21.86 24.96 -1.41
CA THR A 29 22.77 25.07 -2.56
C THR A 29 24.10 24.42 -2.27
N GLN A 30 24.68 23.76 -3.26
CA GLN A 30 25.97 23.10 -3.14
C GLN A 30 26.80 23.35 -4.39
N LYS A 31 28.10 23.63 -4.22
CA LYS A 31 29.01 23.84 -5.35
C LYS A 31 29.06 22.59 -6.22
N GLY A 32 28.83 22.77 -7.52
CA GLY A 32 28.88 21.68 -8.51
C GLY A 32 27.65 20.76 -8.50
N LYS A 33 26.59 21.10 -7.76
CA LYS A 33 25.33 20.35 -7.76
C LYS A 33 24.15 21.29 -7.98
N PRO A 34 23.02 20.79 -8.51
CA PRO A 34 21.81 21.59 -8.62
C PRO A 34 21.27 21.98 -7.24
N ASP A 35 20.59 23.13 -7.20
CA ASP A 35 19.91 23.63 -6.01
C ASP A 35 18.76 22.70 -5.61
N VAL A 36 18.64 22.41 -4.32
CA VAL A 36 17.59 21.55 -3.75
C VAL A 36 16.56 22.42 -3.06
N ILE A 37 15.29 22.28 -3.43
CA ILE A 37 14.19 23.02 -2.82
C ILE A 37 13.49 22.10 -1.82
N LEU A 38 13.50 22.48 -0.54
CA LEU A 38 12.75 21.83 0.53
C LEU A 38 11.45 22.60 0.76
N GLN A 39 10.33 21.89 0.75
CA GLN A 39 9.02 22.48 1.05
C GLN A 39 8.53 21.96 2.39
N GLY A 40 8.19 22.88 3.28
CA GLY A 40 7.45 22.57 4.49
C GLY A 40 5.97 22.40 4.18
N SER A 41 5.34 21.33 4.66
CA SER A 41 3.89 21.16 4.55
C SER A 41 3.26 21.43 5.91
N SER A 42 2.39 22.44 5.99
CA SER A 42 1.54 22.60 7.18
C SER A 42 0.50 21.47 7.19
N ILE A 43 0.26 20.87 8.37
CA ILE A 43 -0.69 19.76 8.54
C ILE A 43 -2.10 20.14 8.02
N SER A 44 -2.46 21.42 8.08
CA SER A 44 -3.71 21.96 7.51
C SER A 44 -3.80 21.86 5.99
N GLN A 45 -2.69 21.94 5.25
CA GLN A 45 -2.65 21.91 3.77
C GLN A 45 -2.63 20.49 3.20
N ILE A 46 -2.37 19.48 4.03
CA ILE A 46 -2.43 18.07 3.64
C ILE A 46 -3.90 17.68 3.39
N ASN A 47 -4.84 18.20 4.18
CA ASN A 47 -6.28 17.95 3.99
C ASN A 47 -6.83 18.54 2.68
N ASP A 48 -6.27 19.64 2.17
CA ASP A 48 -6.69 20.23 0.90
C ASP A 48 -6.11 19.50 -0.33
N ASN A 49 -5.00 18.78 -0.17
CA ASN A 49 -4.39 17.99 -1.26
C ASN A 49 -4.88 16.54 -1.33
N ILE A 50 -5.49 16.00 -0.26
CA ILE A 50 -6.15 14.69 -0.31
C ILE A 50 -7.43 14.75 -1.18
N HIS A 51 -8.06 15.92 -1.31
CA HIS A 51 -9.27 16.10 -2.12
C HIS A 51 -9.06 16.33 -3.64
N LYS A 52 -7.87 16.08 -4.19
CA LYS A 52 -7.69 15.98 -5.65
C LYS A 52 -7.41 14.58 -6.18
N GLU A 53 -7.19 13.58 -5.33
CA GLU A 53 -7.06 12.17 -5.74
C GLU A 53 -7.83 11.15 -4.88
N GLU A 54 -8.69 11.56 -3.94
CA GLU A 54 -9.58 10.61 -3.24
C GLU A 54 -11.05 11.05 -3.31
N SER A 55 -11.75 10.54 -4.30
CA SER A 55 -13.18 10.30 -4.15
C SER A 55 -13.39 8.97 -3.44
N LEU A 56 -14.18 9.02 -2.36
CA LEU A 56 -15.00 7.94 -1.79
C LEU A 56 -14.35 7.05 -0.71
N PHE A 57 -14.21 7.60 0.50
CA PHE A 57 -14.64 6.84 1.68
C PHE A 57 -15.98 7.43 2.13
N VAL A 58 -17.06 6.69 1.87
CA VAL A 58 -18.40 7.02 2.38
C VAL A 58 -18.62 6.25 3.66
N ASP A 59 -19.02 7.01 4.68
CA ASP A 59 -19.58 6.56 5.95
C ASP A 59 -20.51 5.36 5.79
N LEU A 60 -20.14 4.25 6.43
CA LEU A 60 -20.95 3.04 6.44
C LEU A 60 -21.95 3.10 7.60
N HIS A 61 -23.02 3.86 7.43
CA HIS A 61 -24.28 3.59 8.11
C HIS A 61 -25.42 3.71 7.11
N LYS A 62 -26.22 2.63 7.06
CA LYS A 62 -27.69 2.60 6.80
C LYS A 62 -28.11 1.61 5.69
N THR A 63 -28.68 0.52 6.21
CA THR A 63 -29.79 -0.33 5.72
C THR A 63 -29.64 -1.21 4.49
N CYS A 64 -29.95 -2.48 4.75
CA CYS A 64 -30.57 -3.49 3.89
C CYS A 64 -31.48 -2.93 2.79
N GLU A 65 -31.48 -3.61 1.62
CA GLU A 65 -32.71 -4.19 1.04
C GLU A 65 -32.37 -5.17 -0.11
N CYS A 66 -33.19 -6.22 -0.19
CA CYS A 66 -33.20 -7.26 -1.22
C CYS A 66 -33.73 -6.71 -2.55
N GLU A 67 -33.35 -7.30 -3.70
CA GLU A 67 -34.28 -7.99 -4.63
C GLU A 67 -33.65 -8.39 -5.99
N LYS A 68 -33.83 -9.68 -6.32
CA LYS A 68 -34.16 -10.37 -7.60
C LYS A 68 -33.57 -9.95 -8.98
N THR A 69 -33.35 -11.01 -9.76
CA THR A 69 -33.28 -11.13 -11.24
C THR A 69 -31.94 -10.74 -11.89
N SER A 70 -31.43 -11.34 -12.96
CA SER A 70 -31.69 -12.58 -13.72
C SER A 70 -30.60 -12.70 -14.79
N ALA A 71 -30.16 -13.95 -15.07
CA ALA A 71 -29.75 -14.45 -16.38
C ALA A 71 -28.49 -13.92 -17.12
N THR A 72 -27.67 -14.90 -17.56
CA THR A 72 -26.98 -15.01 -18.88
C THR A 72 -25.76 -14.12 -19.13
N SER A 73 -24.70 -14.52 -19.84
CA SER A 73 -24.26 -15.78 -20.47
C SER A 73 -22.79 -15.62 -20.90
N SER A 74 -22.10 -16.75 -21.07
CA SER A 74 -20.82 -16.95 -21.77
C SER A 74 -19.56 -16.32 -21.15
N ALA A 75 -18.79 -17.15 -20.45
CA ALA A 75 -17.35 -16.96 -20.28
C ALA A 75 -16.63 -18.18 -20.87
N GLN A 76 -15.92 -17.96 -21.98
CA GLN A 76 -15.02 -18.93 -22.58
C GLN A 76 -13.86 -19.21 -21.61
N SER A 77 -13.66 -20.50 -21.32
CA SER A 77 -12.66 -21.01 -20.39
C SER A 77 -11.28 -21.06 -21.04
N LEU A 78 -10.31 -20.34 -20.49
CA LEU A 78 -8.89 -20.65 -20.67
C LEU A 78 -8.43 -21.50 -19.49
N ALA A 79 -8.53 -22.82 -19.64
CA ALA A 79 -8.06 -23.78 -18.66
C ALA A 79 -6.55 -24.02 -18.88
N VAL A 80 -5.72 -23.52 -17.96
CA VAL A 80 -4.32 -23.93 -17.82
C VAL A 80 -4.33 -25.27 -17.09
N SER A 81 -3.99 -26.35 -17.81
CA SER A 81 -3.94 -27.71 -17.28
C SER A 81 -2.67 -27.95 -16.46
N LEU A 82 -2.80 -27.99 -15.13
CA LEU A 82 -1.80 -28.55 -14.23
C LEU A 82 -2.34 -29.87 -13.67
N PRO A 83 -1.51 -30.92 -13.50
CA PRO A 83 -1.97 -32.21 -13.00
C PRO A 83 -2.33 -32.07 -11.52
N LEU A 84 -3.62 -31.92 -11.23
CA LEU A 84 -4.14 -31.85 -9.87
C LEU A 84 -4.33 -33.26 -9.32
N ASN A 85 -3.82 -33.52 -8.11
CA ASN A 85 -4.08 -34.75 -7.36
C ASN A 85 -5.56 -34.83 -6.96
N ALA A 86 -6.12 -36.04 -6.93
CA ALA A 86 -7.54 -36.32 -6.74
C ALA A 86 -8.13 -35.68 -5.46
N GLU A 87 -7.34 -35.55 -4.39
CA GLU A 87 -7.75 -34.89 -3.16
C GLU A 87 -7.98 -33.38 -3.33
N VAL A 88 -7.16 -32.71 -4.13
CA VAL A 88 -7.28 -31.27 -4.41
C VAL A 88 -8.52 -31.01 -5.29
N ILE A 89 -8.82 -31.92 -6.21
CA ILE A 89 -10.03 -31.84 -7.04
C ILE A 89 -11.28 -31.97 -6.17
N LYS A 90 -11.29 -32.91 -5.22
CA LYS A 90 -12.41 -33.10 -4.29
C LYS A 90 -12.61 -31.88 -3.38
N LEU A 91 -11.51 -31.25 -2.95
CA LEU A 91 -11.53 -30.00 -2.20
C LEU A 91 -12.06 -28.83 -3.03
N MET A 92 -11.64 -28.68 -4.29
CA MET A 92 -12.20 -27.68 -5.23
C MET A 92 -13.69 -27.88 -5.50
N GLN A 93 -14.18 -29.11 -5.45
CA GLN A 93 -15.59 -29.44 -5.67
C GLN A 93 -16.45 -29.24 -4.41
N SER A 94 -15.83 -29.01 -3.24
CA SER A 94 -16.55 -28.76 -2.00
C SER A 94 -17.38 -27.48 -2.08
N HIS A 95 -18.50 -27.46 -1.34
CA HIS A 95 -19.43 -26.33 -1.34
C HIS A 95 -18.79 -25.01 -0.89
N ALA A 96 -17.77 -25.09 -0.03
CA ALA A 96 -16.98 -23.94 0.43
C ALA A 96 -16.24 -23.26 -0.73
N PHE A 97 -15.63 -24.04 -1.64
CA PHE A 97 -14.93 -23.49 -2.80
C PHE A 97 -15.88 -22.88 -3.84
N LYS A 98 -17.10 -23.42 -3.98
CA LYS A 98 -18.12 -22.84 -4.87
C LYS A 98 -18.56 -21.45 -4.40
N GLN A 99 -18.71 -21.25 -3.09
CA GLN A 99 -19.05 -19.93 -2.53
C GLN A 99 -17.91 -18.93 -2.72
N LEU A 100 -16.66 -19.36 -2.52
CA LEU A 100 -15.49 -18.52 -2.76
C LEU A 100 -15.31 -18.14 -4.23
N ARG A 101 -15.69 -19.02 -5.16
CA ARG A 101 -15.62 -18.74 -6.60
C ARG A 101 -16.43 -17.51 -6.99
N ASN A 102 -17.65 -17.40 -6.45
CA ASN A 102 -18.49 -16.23 -6.72
C ASN A 102 -17.85 -14.94 -6.19
N VAL A 103 -17.18 -14.99 -5.03
CA VAL A 103 -16.45 -13.85 -4.45
C VAL A 103 -15.24 -13.45 -5.29
N VAL A 104 -14.53 -14.42 -5.86
CA VAL A 104 -13.37 -14.21 -6.74
C VAL A 104 -13.76 -13.65 -8.13
N GLU A 105 -14.99 -13.91 -8.57
CA GLU A 105 -15.51 -13.45 -9.86
C GLU A 105 -16.05 -12.01 -9.85
N LEU A 106 -16.18 -11.38 -8.67
CA LEU A 106 -16.56 -9.96 -8.56
C LEU A 106 -15.56 -9.05 -9.30
N PRO A 107 -16.05 -8.00 -10.00
CA PRO A 107 -15.19 -7.07 -10.73
C PRO A 107 -14.18 -6.36 -9.82
N GLY A 108 -14.58 -6.07 -8.56
CA GLY A 108 -13.70 -5.48 -7.55
C GLY A 108 -12.55 -6.41 -7.14
N PHE A 109 -12.77 -7.72 -7.03
CA PHE A 109 -11.70 -8.67 -6.69
C PHE A 109 -10.71 -8.87 -7.86
N LYS A 110 -11.19 -8.84 -9.11
CA LYS A 110 -10.31 -8.86 -10.30
C LYS A 110 -9.45 -7.60 -10.42
N GLN A 111 -9.96 -6.44 -10.03
CA GLN A 111 -9.17 -5.21 -9.97
C GLN A 111 -8.19 -5.23 -8.79
N ALA A 112 -8.63 -5.70 -7.62
CA ALA A 112 -7.77 -5.88 -6.44
C ALA A 112 -6.60 -6.85 -6.72
N THR A 113 -6.83 -7.96 -7.41
CA THR A 113 -5.75 -8.89 -7.78
C THR A 113 -4.79 -8.31 -8.82
N LYS A 114 -5.25 -7.45 -9.73
CA LYS A 114 -4.36 -6.72 -10.67
C LYS A 114 -3.48 -5.70 -9.94
N THR A 115 -4.05 -4.89 -9.05
CA THR A 115 -3.30 -3.93 -8.24
C THR A 115 -2.30 -4.64 -7.31
N ILE A 116 -2.69 -5.74 -6.66
CA ILE A 116 -1.77 -6.57 -5.86
C ILE A 116 -0.63 -7.12 -6.72
N LYS A 117 -0.91 -7.57 -7.96
CA LYS A 117 0.11 -8.08 -8.88
C LYS A 117 1.07 -6.97 -9.36
N GLU A 118 0.57 -5.75 -9.54
CA GLU A 118 1.39 -4.57 -9.86
C GLU A 118 2.26 -4.14 -8.66
N ILE A 119 1.70 -4.14 -7.45
CA ILE A 119 2.44 -3.90 -6.19
C ILE A 119 3.51 -4.98 -5.98
N GLN A 120 3.23 -6.24 -6.33
CA GLN A 120 4.20 -7.32 -6.25
C GLN A 120 5.32 -7.17 -7.30
N LYS A 121 5.01 -6.63 -8.48
CA LYS A 121 6.00 -6.28 -9.51
C LYS A 121 6.91 -5.11 -9.09
N SER A 122 6.44 -4.19 -8.25
CA SER A 122 7.28 -3.16 -7.64
C SER A 122 8.01 -3.63 -6.37
N LYS A 123 7.67 -4.80 -5.82
CA LYS A 123 8.34 -5.39 -4.65
C LYS A 123 9.59 -6.20 -5.00
N SER A 124 9.85 -6.46 -6.29
CA SER A 124 11.10 -7.06 -6.76
C SER A 124 12.30 -6.10 -6.77
N SER A 125 12.12 -4.84 -6.34
CA SER A 125 13.21 -3.86 -6.19
C SER A 125 13.80 -3.81 -4.78
N LEU A 126 13.35 -4.67 -3.85
CA LEU A 126 13.94 -4.74 -2.51
C LEU A 126 15.21 -5.60 -2.57
N SER A 127 16.32 -5.03 -2.09
CA SER A 127 17.60 -5.74 -1.96
C SER A 127 17.39 -7.06 -1.20
N PRO A 128 18.01 -8.18 -1.63
CA PRO A 128 17.92 -9.45 -0.91
C PRO A 128 18.33 -9.31 0.56
N GLU A 129 19.27 -8.42 0.86
CA GLU A 129 19.74 -8.10 2.22
C GLU A 129 18.65 -7.42 3.07
N PHE A 130 17.80 -6.58 2.45
CA PHE A 130 16.67 -5.96 3.14
C PHE A 130 15.56 -6.97 3.44
N LEU A 131 15.29 -7.91 2.51
CA LEU A 131 14.33 -8.98 2.74
C LEU A 131 14.76 -9.88 3.91
N GLU A 132 16.05 -10.22 3.96
CA GLU A 132 16.63 -10.99 5.06
C GLU A 132 16.50 -10.24 6.39
N ALA A 133 16.86 -8.96 6.42
CA ALA A 133 16.70 -8.11 7.61
C ALA A 133 15.25 -8.00 8.08
N LEU A 134 14.29 -7.91 7.13
CA LEU A 134 12.87 -7.82 7.43
C LEU A 134 12.34 -9.13 8.04
N ILE A 135 12.72 -10.28 7.48
CA ILE A 135 12.35 -11.59 8.01
C ILE A 135 12.94 -11.78 9.42
N LEU A 136 14.21 -11.42 9.63
CA LEU A 136 14.86 -11.47 10.93
C LEU A 136 14.14 -10.60 11.97
N THR A 137 13.76 -9.39 11.58
CA THR A 137 13.03 -8.45 12.44
C THR A 137 11.67 -9.01 12.81
N GLN A 138 10.89 -9.48 11.83
CA GLN A 138 9.58 -10.10 12.07
C GLN A 138 9.69 -11.31 13.00
N LYS A 139 10.70 -12.17 12.80
CA LYS A 139 10.95 -13.34 13.66
C LYS A 139 11.25 -12.93 15.11
N LYS A 140 12.11 -11.93 15.32
CA LYS A 140 12.42 -11.41 16.66
C LYS A 140 11.18 -10.80 17.33
N HIS A 141 10.40 -10.01 16.61
CA HIS A 141 9.16 -9.44 17.15
C HIS A 141 8.18 -10.53 17.57
N ALA A 142 7.96 -11.55 16.74
CA ALA A 142 7.10 -12.68 17.08
C ALA A 142 7.58 -13.40 18.35
N GLU A 143 8.89 -13.61 18.50
CA GLU A 143 9.46 -14.25 19.70
C GLU A 143 9.28 -13.39 20.95
N VAL A 144 9.46 -12.07 20.85
CA VAL A 144 9.25 -11.13 21.97
C VAL A 144 7.78 -11.13 22.39
N ILE A 145 6.85 -11.06 21.44
CA ILE A 145 5.41 -11.08 21.72
C ILE A 145 5.04 -12.36 22.44
N LYS A 146 5.49 -13.52 21.94
CA LYS A 146 5.23 -14.81 22.56
C LYS A 146 5.75 -14.89 24.01
N LYS A 147 6.96 -14.38 24.27
CA LYS A 147 7.53 -14.32 25.63
C LYS A 147 6.76 -13.40 26.58
N LEU A 148 6.00 -12.44 26.06
CA LEU A 148 5.13 -11.57 26.85
C LEU A 148 3.76 -12.21 27.09
N GLU A 149 3.26 -13.05 26.17
CA GLU A 149 2.01 -13.79 26.32
C GLU A 149 2.14 -14.98 27.30
N ASP A 150 3.31 -15.62 27.37
CA ASP A 150 3.58 -16.75 28.28
C ASP A 150 3.86 -16.31 29.74
N LYS A 151 3.68 -15.03 30.09
CA LYS A 151 3.84 -14.46 31.45
C LYS A 151 2.51 -14.15 32.10
#